data_AF-A0A4R8I521-F1
#
_entry.id   AF-A0A4R8I521-F1
#
_cell.length_a   1.000
_cell.length_b   1.000
_cell.length_c   1.000
_cell.angle_alpha   90.00
_cell.angle_beta   90.00
_cell.angle_gamma   90.00
#
_symmetry.space_group_name_H-M   'P 1'
#
loop_
_entity.id
_entity.type
_entity.pdbx_description
1 polymer ?
#
loop_
_entity_poly.entity_id
_entity_poly.type
_entity_poly.pdbx_seq_one_letter_code
_entity_poly.pdbx_strand_id
1 'polypeptide(L)'
;MLTLEQIIVLLTTKFAGVRKDGLAQLAKFIKLNATSEEEAQALVDGYSPEQVTEFVNDWRKDVDAEVGNGVKTAESNFKKKYNITDVPAEPKPGDPPVEPKPADVPADIASIIQAAIKPFADKLNAIETGNITATRSEQLNSKLANAPQAFKDRVLRDYGRMNFENDEAFTGYLTELDADLTNYTQEVSNQSLSAFGKPIVAGSEAGSVPTAVEQYLKETQAGGATNTLGGKEL
;
A
#
# COMPACT_ATOMS: atom_id res chain seq x y z
N MET A 1 -6.36 -4.67 3.53
CA MET A 1 -5.10 -3.89 3.50
C MET A 1 -5.37 -2.58 4.21
N LEU A 2 -4.57 -2.21 5.21
CA LEU A 2 -4.79 -1.00 6.00
C LEU A 2 -4.61 0.26 5.14
N THR A 3 -5.66 1.05 5.00
CA THR A 3 -5.60 2.30 4.22
C THR A 3 -5.26 3.48 5.11
N LEU A 4 -4.65 4.52 4.52
CA LEU A 4 -4.30 5.73 5.25
C LEU A 4 -5.56 6.45 5.75
N GLU A 5 -6.62 6.45 4.95
CA GLU A 5 -7.90 7.07 5.28
C GLU A 5 -8.56 6.42 6.50
N GLN A 6 -8.50 5.08 6.63
CA GLN A 6 -9.02 4.37 7.80
C GLN A 6 -8.34 4.85 9.10
N ILE A 7 -7.00 4.98 9.10
CA ILE A 7 -6.26 5.45 10.28
C ILE A 7 -6.57 6.93 10.59
N ILE A 8 -6.73 7.77 9.55
CA ILE A 8 -7.12 9.16 9.72
C ILE A 8 -8.50 9.26 10.37
N VAL A 9 -9.45 8.43 9.97
CA VAL A 9 -10.79 8.38 10.56
C VAL A 9 -10.72 7.95 12.03
N LEU A 10 -9.91 6.94 12.36
CA LEU A 10 -9.70 6.50 13.75
C LEU A 10 -9.10 7.61 14.62
N LEU A 11 -8.04 8.26 14.14
CA LEU A 11 -7.39 9.39 14.83
C LEU A 11 -8.33 10.59 14.99
N THR A 12 -9.09 10.93 13.95
CA THR A 12 -10.01 12.07 13.98
C THR A 12 -11.20 11.81 14.91
N THR A 13 -11.65 10.56 14.99
CA THR A 13 -12.72 10.13 15.91
C THR A 13 -12.25 10.19 17.37
N LYS A 14 -11.05 9.69 17.67
CA LYS A 14 -10.50 9.64 19.04
C LYS A 14 -10.01 11.01 19.53
N PHE A 15 -9.34 11.76 18.67
CA PHE A 15 -8.74 13.07 18.97
C PHE A 15 -9.54 14.20 18.33
N ALA A 16 -10.84 14.21 18.60
CA ALA A 16 -11.73 15.25 18.10
C ALA A 16 -11.27 16.65 18.56
N GLY A 17 -11.08 17.56 17.62
CA GLY A 17 -10.61 18.93 17.88
C GLY A 17 -9.13 19.18 17.56
N VAL A 18 -8.33 18.13 17.35
CA VAL A 18 -6.97 18.27 16.82
C VAL A 18 -7.00 18.52 15.31
N ARG A 19 -6.05 19.31 14.80
CA ARG A 19 -6.02 19.70 13.38
C ARG A 19 -5.77 18.51 12.45
N LYS A 20 -6.59 18.43 11.40
CA LYS A 20 -6.66 17.28 10.47
C LYS A 20 -5.36 17.04 9.69
N ASP A 21 -4.63 18.09 9.36
CA ASP A 21 -3.35 18.01 8.63
C ASP A 21 -2.25 17.35 9.47
N GLY A 22 -2.14 17.73 10.75
CA GLY A 22 -1.23 17.09 11.68
C GLY A 22 -1.63 15.63 12.00
N LEU A 23 -2.93 15.37 12.14
CA LEU A 23 -3.45 13.99 12.28
C LEU A 23 -3.16 13.14 11.04
N ALA A 24 -3.23 13.71 9.84
CA ALA A 24 -2.87 13.00 8.61
C ALA A 24 -1.37 12.63 8.59
N GLN A 25 -0.51 13.47 9.16
CA GLN A 25 0.90 13.16 9.30
C GLN A 25 1.16 12.05 10.34
N LEU A 26 0.45 12.10 11.47
CA LEU A 26 0.49 11.02 12.46
C LEU A 26 -0.03 9.69 11.87
N ALA A 27 -1.09 9.73 11.07
CA ALA A 27 -1.64 8.56 10.39
C ALA A 27 -0.63 7.89 9.46
N LYS A 28 0.22 8.66 8.76
CA LYS A 28 1.29 8.11 7.92
C LYS A 28 2.34 7.37 8.75
N PHE A 29 2.69 7.92 9.91
CA PHE A 29 3.60 7.26 10.86
C PHE A 29 3.01 5.96 11.39
N ILE A 30 1.74 5.96 11.79
CA ILE A 30 1.05 4.76 12.26
C ILE A 30 0.95 3.73 11.14
N LYS A 31 0.61 4.13 9.91
CA LYS A 31 0.56 3.23 8.74
C LYS A 31 1.90 2.55 8.45
N LEU A 32 3.02 3.23 8.69
CA LEU A 32 4.35 2.66 8.49
C LEU A 32 4.71 1.60 9.54
N ASN A 33 4.11 1.69 10.74
CA ASN A 33 4.42 0.83 11.87
C ASN A 33 3.32 -0.22 12.16
N ALA A 34 2.14 -0.09 11.55
CA ALA A 34 1.03 -1.03 11.68
C ALA A 34 0.83 -1.81 10.37
N THR A 35 0.79 -3.13 10.47
CA THR A 35 0.53 -4.04 9.35
C THR A 35 -0.93 -4.48 9.27
N SER A 36 -1.67 -4.38 10.38
CA SER A 36 -3.11 -4.68 10.48
C SER A 36 -3.92 -3.54 11.10
N GLU A 37 -5.25 -3.63 10.99
CA GLU A 37 -6.19 -2.65 11.55
C GLU A 37 -6.20 -2.69 13.08
N GLU A 38 -6.02 -3.87 13.67
CA GLU A 38 -5.93 -4.06 15.11
C GLU A 38 -4.66 -3.43 15.70
N GLU A 39 -3.53 -3.55 15.00
CA GLU A 39 -2.28 -2.89 15.39
C GLU A 39 -2.39 -1.36 15.30
N ALA A 40 -3.02 -0.86 14.24
CA ALA A 40 -3.27 0.57 14.08
C ALA A 40 -4.18 1.11 15.19
N GLN A 41 -5.23 0.35 15.53
CA GLN A 41 -6.13 0.67 16.62
C GLN A 41 -5.39 0.70 17.96
N ALA A 42 -4.55 -0.30 18.26
CA ALA A 42 -3.76 -0.35 19.47
C ALA A 42 -2.78 0.83 19.59
N LEU A 43 -2.14 1.23 18.50
CA LEU A 43 -1.25 2.40 18.46
C LEU A 43 -2.01 3.71 18.68
N VAL A 44 -3.12 3.90 17.95
CA VAL A 44 -4.03 5.04 18.15
C VAL A 44 -4.51 5.09 19.60
N ASP A 45 -4.76 3.93 20.20
CA ASP A 45 -5.26 3.83 21.57
C ASP A 45 -4.22 4.14 22.64
N GLY A 46 -2.95 3.87 22.35
CA GLY A 46 -1.82 4.19 23.23
C GLY A 46 -1.44 5.67 23.28
N TYR A 47 -1.89 6.50 22.33
CA TYR A 47 -1.60 7.93 22.33
C TYR A 47 -2.53 8.71 23.26
N SER A 48 -1.96 9.61 24.06
CA SER A 48 -2.73 10.58 24.84
C SER A 48 -3.11 11.80 23.97
N PRO A 49 -4.24 12.48 24.25
CA PRO A 49 -4.62 13.70 23.55
C PRO A 49 -3.55 14.81 23.60
N GLU A 50 -2.82 14.90 24.71
CA GLU A 50 -1.73 15.86 24.92
C GLU A 50 -0.55 15.56 23.99
N GLN A 51 -0.13 14.29 23.89
CA GLN A 51 0.95 13.86 23.01
C GLN A 51 0.63 14.12 21.54
N VAL A 52 -0.60 13.85 21.12
CA VAL A 52 -1.05 14.11 19.75
C VAL A 52 -1.10 15.61 19.48
N THR A 53 -1.56 16.41 20.44
CA THR A 53 -1.61 17.87 20.31
C THR A 53 -0.21 18.48 20.23
N GLU A 54 0.71 18.02 21.08
CA GLU A 54 2.12 18.45 21.07
C GLU A 54 2.79 18.11 19.74
N PHE A 55 2.65 16.88 19.26
CA PHE A 55 3.15 16.44 17.95
C PHE A 55 2.64 17.34 16.81
N VAL A 56 1.33 17.61 16.78
CA VAL A 56 0.72 18.46 15.75
C VAL A 56 1.18 19.91 15.83
N ASN A 57 1.50 20.41 17.03
CA ASN A 57 2.02 21.75 17.22
C ASN A 57 3.49 21.86 16.78
N ASP A 58 4.31 20.88 17.13
CA ASP A 58 5.73 20.84 16.77
C ASP A 58 5.90 20.66 15.25
N TRP A 59 5.18 19.70 14.66
CA TRP A 59 5.17 19.52 13.20
C TRP A 59 4.74 20.79 12.46
N ARG A 60 3.72 21.50 12.95
CA ARG A 60 3.32 22.78 12.35
C ARG A 60 4.33 23.89 12.56
N LYS A 61 5.01 23.94 13.71
CA LYS A 61 6.06 24.92 13.95
C LYS A 61 7.19 24.75 12.94
N ASP A 62 7.57 23.51 12.64
CA ASP A 62 8.58 23.22 11.62
C ASP A 62 8.09 23.58 10.22
N VAL A 63 6.85 23.21 9.86
CA VAL A 63 6.24 23.57 8.58
C VAL A 63 6.13 25.09 8.41
N ASP A 64 5.62 25.80 9.42
CA ASP A 64 5.46 27.26 9.40
C ASP A 64 6.83 27.98 9.41
N ALA A 65 7.84 27.42 10.07
CA ALA A 65 9.20 27.93 10.04
C ALA A 65 9.86 27.75 8.67
N GLU A 66 9.65 26.60 8.02
CA GLU A 66 10.19 26.30 6.69
C GLU A 66 9.51 27.16 5.62
N VAL A 67 8.19 27.34 5.71
CA VAL A 67 7.42 28.24 4.84
C VAL A 67 7.81 29.69 5.11
N GLY A 68 7.93 30.11 6.37
CA GLY A 68 8.30 31.48 6.75
C GLY A 68 9.72 31.86 6.33
N ASN A 69 10.69 30.95 6.46
CA ASN A 69 12.06 31.18 6.00
C ASN A 69 12.15 31.17 4.46
N GLY A 70 11.37 30.32 3.80
CA GLY A 70 11.24 30.30 2.34
C GLY A 70 10.69 31.61 1.78
N VAL A 71 9.61 32.13 2.37
CA VAL A 71 8.99 33.41 1.98
C VAL A 71 9.92 34.58 2.27
N LYS A 72 10.54 34.68 3.46
CA LYS A 72 11.48 35.75 3.80
C LYS A 72 12.73 35.75 2.91
N THR A 73 13.23 34.57 2.55
CA THR A 73 14.38 34.45 1.65
C THR A 73 14.01 34.84 0.22
N ALA A 74 12.82 34.42 -0.25
CA ALA A 74 12.30 34.84 -1.53
C ALA A 74 12.11 36.36 -1.57
N GLU A 75 11.41 36.95 -0.59
CA GLU A 75 11.19 38.40 -0.49
C GLU A 75 12.49 39.18 -0.39
N SER A 76 13.47 38.73 0.41
CA SER A 76 14.78 39.37 0.51
C SER A 76 15.54 39.31 -0.81
N ASN A 77 15.50 38.18 -1.50
CA ASN A 77 16.14 38.01 -2.81
C ASN A 77 15.43 38.83 -3.90
N PHE A 78 14.10 38.95 -3.86
CA PHE A 78 13.34 39.82 -4.74
C PHE A 78 13.64 41.31 -4.48
N LYS A 79 13.59 41.77 -3.24
CA LYS A 79 13.94 43.15 -2.87
C LYS A 79 15.37 43.51 -3.30
N LYS A 80 16.33 42.61 -3.11
CA LYS A 80 17.72 42.79 -3.57
C LYS A 80 17.84 42.79 -5.09
N LYS A 81 17.18 41.86 -5.80
CA LYS A 81 17.29 41.71 -7.26
C LYS A 81 16.65 42.87 -8.02
N TYR A 82 15.58 43.45 -7.48
CA TYR A 82 14.88 44.59 -8.08
C TYR A 82 15.19 45.93 -7.41
N ASN A 83 16.20 45.96 -6.54
CA ASN A 83 16.68 47.16 -5.84
C ASN A 83 15.56 47.97 -5.16
N ILE A 84 14.57 47.27 -4.59
CA ILE A 84 13.44 47.86 -3.87
C ILE A 84 13.95 48.22 -2.48
N THR A 85 14.46 49.44 -2.33
CA THR A 85 14.69 50.04 -1.01
C THR A 85 13.34 50.36 -0.37
N ASP A 86 13.17 50.02 0.91
CA ASP A 86 11.98 50.37 1.68
C ASP A 86 11.76 51.89 1.56
N VAL A 87 10.65 52.27 0.92
CA VAL A 87 10.26 53.68 0.78
C VAL A 87 9.95 54.20 2.19
N PRO A 88 10.53 55.32 2.63
CA PRO A 88 10.19 55.90 3.93
C PRO A 88 8.70 56.28 3.95
N ALA A 89 8.07 56.08 5.10
CA ALA A 89 6.67 56.40 5.33
C ALA A 89 6.35 57.89 5.09
N GLU A 90 5.35 58.17 4.26
CA GLU A 90 4.08 58.85 4.61
C GLU A 90 3.22 59.04 3.35
N PRO A 91 1.91 58.70 3.38
CA PRO A 91 1.01 58.99 2.26
C PRO A 91 0.58 60.46 2.30
N LYS A 92 0.73 61.18 1.18
CA LYS A 92 -0.01 62.43 0.99
C LYS A 92 -1.48 62.09 0.69
N PRO A 93 -2.46 62.66 1.41
CA PRO A 93 -3.86 62.41 1.13
C PRO A 93 -4.28 63.22 -0.10
N GLY A 94 -4.71 62.56 -1.18
CA GLY A 94 -5.26 63.29 -2.32
C GLY A 94 -5.49 62.56 -3.64
N ASP A 95 -5.01 61.33 -3.85
CA ASP A 95 -5.26 60.65 -5.13
C ASP A 95 -6.44 59.65 -5.04
N PRO A 96 -7.30 59.60 -6.09
CA PRO A 96 -8.44 58.70 -6.14
C PRO A 96 -8.01 57.23 -6.17
N PRO A 97 -8.85 56.29 -5.71
CA PRO A 97 -8.49 54.87 -5.63
C PRO A 97 -8.16 54.34 -7.03
N VAL A 98 -6.91 53.93 -7.24
CA VAL A 98 -6.54 53.12 -8.40
C VAL A 98 -7.12 51.73 -8.13
N GLU A 99 -8.14 51.35 -8.89
CA GLU A 99 -8.64 49.98 -8.91
C GLU A 99 -7.48 49.03 -9.24
N PRO A 100 -7.28 47.93 -8.47
CA PRO A 100 -6.23 46.98 -8.73
C PRO A 100 -6.55 46.26 -10.03
N LYS A 101 -5.85 46.62 -11.11
CA LYS A 101 -5.82 45.79 -12.32
C LYS A 101 -5.25 44.42 -11.92
N PRO A 102 -5.83 43.29 -12.34
CA PRO A 102 -5.19 41.99 -12.18
C PRO A 102 -3.80 42.10 -12.79
N ALA A 103 -2.77 41.92 -11.97
CA ALA A 103 -1.41 41.89 -12.46
C ALA A 103 -1.29 40.65 -13.34
N ASP A 104 -1.28 40.84 -14.66
CA ASP A 104 -0.77 39.83 -15.58
C ASP A 104 0.67 39.53 -15.14
N VAL A 105 0.87 38.35 -14.54
CA VAL A 105 2.20 37.84 -14.22
C VAL A 105 2.95 37.79 -15.55
N PRO A 106 4.01 38.61 -15.76
CA PRO A 106 4.73 38.62 -17.03
C PRO A 106 5.18 37.20 -17.36
N ALA A 107 5.05 36.77 -18.61
CA ALA A 107 5.37 35.40 -19.06
C ALA A 107 6.78 34.94 -18.61
N ASP A 108 7.70 35.90 -18.48
CA ASP A 108 9.06 35.68 -17.98
C ASP A 108 9.10 35.21 -16.51
N ILE A 109 8.22 35.73 -15.64
CA ILE A 109 8.12 35.31 -14.23
C ILE A 109 7.52 33.91 -14.14
N ALA A 110 6.48 33.61 -14.94
CA ALA A 110 5.90 32.27 -14.99
C ALA A 110 6.90 31.22 -15.49
N SER A 111 7.72 31.56 -16.49
CA SER A 111 8.79 30.69 -17.01
C SER A 111 9.88 30.43 -15.97
N ILE A 112 10.30 31.46 -15.22
CA ILE A 112 11.29 31.31 -14.13
C ILE A 112 10.75 30.41 -13.01
N ILE A 113 9.48 30.58 -12.63
CA ILE A 113 8.84 29.73 -11.61
C ILE A 113 8.75 28.28 -12.10
N GLN A 114 8.33 28.05 -13.36
CA GLN A 114 8.31 26.71 -13.95
C GLN A 114 9.70 26.06 -13.98
N ALA A 115 10.74 26.82 -14.37
CA ALA A 115 12.11 26.32 -14.38
C ALA A 115 12.61 25.95 -12.98
N ALA A 116 12.17 26.67 -11.94
CA ALA A 116 12.53 26.39 -10.55
C ALA A 116 11.79 25.17 -9.96
N ILE A 117 10.52 24.94 -10.32
CA ILE A 117 9.72 23.81 -9.79
C ILE A 117 9.92 22.51 -10.57
N LYS A 118 10.30 22.58 -11.86
CA LYS A 118 10.55 21.41 -12.70
C LYS A 118 11.52 20.38 -12.08
N PRO A 119 12.70 20.74 -11.55
CA PRO A 119 13.61 19.76 -10.94
C PRO A 119 13.03 19.11 -9.68
N PHE A 120 12.11 19.77 -8.97
CA PHE A 120 11.41 19.18 -7.83
C PHE A 120 10.31 18.23 -8.27
N ALA A 121 9.54 18.58 -9.30
CA ALA A 121 8.57 17.69 -9.92
C ALA A 121 9.24 16.43 -10.50
N ASP A 122 10.37 16.59 -11.19
CA ASP A 122 11.15 15.48 -11.75
C ASP A 122 11.69 14.56 -10.63
N LYS A 123 12.18 15.13 -9.52
CA LYS A 123 12.62 14.35 -8.34
C LYS A 123 11.47 13.66 -7.63
N LEU A 124 10.31 14.32 -7.49
CA LEU A 124 9.13 13.74 -6.86
C LEU A 124 8.63 12.55 -7.68
N ASN A 125 8.51 12.71 -9.00
CA ASN A 125 8.15 11.63 -9.92
C ASN A 125 9.16 10.47 -9.86
N ALA A 126 10.46 10.76 -9.75
CA ALA A 126 11.49 9.74 -9.60
C ALA A 126 11.39 8.98 -8.26
N ILE A 127 11.09 9.68 -7.16
CA ILE A 127 10.86 9.08 -5.84
C ILE A 127 9.60 8.22 -5.84
N GLU A 128 8.49 8.72 -6.40
CA GLU A 128 7.24 7.97 -6.51
C GLU A 128 7.43 6.71 -7.35
N THR A 129 8.09 6.83 -8.51
CA THR A 129 8.43 5.68 -9.36
C THR A 129 9.35 4.68 -8.65
N GLY A 130 10.34 5.18 -7.90
CA GLY A 130 11.24 4.35 -7.08
C GLY A 130 10.51 3.60 -5.97
N ASN A 131 9.63 4.27 -5.23
CA ASN A 131 8.83 3.65 -4.16
C ASN A 131 7.86 2.60 -4.71
N ILE A 132 7.23 2.87 -5.86
CA ILE A 132 6.36 1.89 -6.54
C ILE A 132 7.17 0.66 -6.94
N THR A 133 8.36 0.84 -7.53
CA THR A 133 9.22 -0.27 -7.96
C THR A 133 9.65 -1.15 -6.78
N ALA A 134 10.04 -0.52 -5.66
CA ALA A 134 10.42 -1.22 -4.44
C ALA A 134 9.24 -2.00 -3.83
N THR A 135 8.08 -1.35 -3.70
CA THR A 135 6.86 -1.96 -3.15
C THR A 135 6.42 -3.16 -3.98
N ARG A 136 6.39 -3.04 -5.30
CA ARG A 136 6.02 -4.12 -6.22
C ARG A 136 7.02 -5.28 -6.16
N SER A 137 8.32 -4.99 -6.05
CA SER A 137 9.33 -6.02 -5.90
C SER A 137 9.19 -6.79 -4.57
N GLU A 138 8.80 -6.12 -3.48
CA GLU A 138 8.56 -6.76 -2.19
C GLU A 138 7.31 -7.65 -2.21
N GLN A 139 6.22 -7.17 -2.80
CA GLN A 139 4.99 -7.94 -3.01
C GLN A 139 5.22 -9.19 -3.87
N LEU A 140 6.00 -9.06 -4.95
CA LEU A 140 6.38 -10.19 -5.79
C LEU A 140 7.23 -11.21 -5.04
N ASN A 141 8.25 -10.75 -4.31
CA ASN A 141 9.10 -11.65 -3.51
C ASN A 141 8.30 -12.38 -2.42
N SER A 142 7.31 -11.72 -1.82
CA SER A 142 6.41 -12.32 -0.83
C SER A 142 5.56 -13.42 -1.44
N LYS A 143 4.97 -13.20 -2.64
CA LYS A 143 4.22 -14.23 -3.36
C LYS A 143 5.09 -15.42 -3.78
N LEU A 144 6.36 -15.17 -4.07
CA LEU A 144 7.31 -16.22 -4.47
C LEU A 144 8.06 -16.85 -3.27
N ALA A 145 7.74 -16.52 -2.02
CA ALA A 145 8.51 -16.95 -0.85
C ALA A 145 8.61 -18.48 -0.73
N ASN A 146 7.54 -19.20 -1.08
CA ASN A 146 7.44 -20.65 -1.01
C ASN A 146 7.52 -21.32 -2.38
N ALA A 147 7.82 -20.56 -3.45
CA ALA A 147 7.88 -21.09 -4.80
C ALA A 147 9.21 -21.86 -5.04
N PRO A 148 9.20 -22.91 -5.87
CA PRO A 148 10.44 -23.59 -6.25
C PRO A 148 11.44 -22.64 -6.91
N GLN A 149 12.73 -22.79 -6.60
CA GLN A 149 13.77 -21.82 -6.97
C GLN A 149 13.81 -21.52 -8.48
N ALA A 150 13.70 -22.53 -9.34
CA ALA A 150 13.70 -22.35 -10.78
C ALA A 150 12.48 -21.54 -11.30
N PHE A 151 11.32 -21.69 -10.64
CA PHE A 151 10.13 -20.90 -10.93
C PHE A 151 10.34 -19.45 -10.49
N LYS A 152 10.85 -19.24 -9.27
CA LYS A 152 11.19 -17.92 -8.74
C LYS A 152 12.18 -17.16 -9.62
N ASP A 153 13.27 -17.80 -10.04
CA ASP A 153 14.30 -17.19 -10.88
C ASP A 153 13.76 -16.75 -12.24
N ARG A 154 12.85 -17.56 -12.82
CA ARG A 154 12.16 -17.23 -14.06
C ARG A 154 11.28 -16.00 -13.89
N VAL A 155 10.44 -16.00 -12.86
CA VAL A 155 9.49 -14.92 -12.60
C VAL A 155 10.21 -13.61 -12.31
N LEU A 156 11.27 -13.62 -11.49
CA LEU A 156 12.05 -12.42 -11.18
C LEU A 156 12.77 -11.84 -12.42
N ARG A 157 13.31 -12.70 -13.28
CA ARG A 157 13.93 -12.28 -14.54
C ARG A 157 12.90 -11.64 -15.48
N ASP A 158 11.72 -12.25 -15.57
CA ASP A 158 10.67 -11.78 -16.48
C ASP A 158 10.06 -10.48 -15.94
N TYR A 159 9.84 -10.37 -14.62
CA TYR A 159 9.44 -9.13 -13.95
C TYR A 159 10.39 -7.95 -14.23
N GLY A 160 11.70 -8.20 -14.24
CA GLY A 160 12.69 -7.16 -14.59
C GLY A 160 12.59 -6.63 -16.03
N ARG A 161 11.78 -7.26 -16.88
CA ARG A 161 11.49 -6.85 -18.27
C ARG A 161 10.07 -6.31 -18.44
N MET A 162 9.23 -6.40 -17.41
CA MET A 162 7.82 -5.99 -17.45
C MET A 162 7.68 -4.53 -17.03
N ASN A 163 6.69 -3.86 -17.60
CA ASN A 163 6.27 -2.52 -17.20
C ASN A 163 4.76 -2.54 -16.94
N PHE A 164 4.34 -2.03 -15.78
CA PHE A 164 2.93 -1.98 -15.39
C PHE A 164 2.46 -0.53 -15.39
N GLU A 165 1.39 -0.26 -16.13
CA GLU A 165 0.83 1.09 -16.29
C GLU A 165 0.25 1.64 -14.98
N ASN A 166 -0.31 0.76 -14.14
CA ASN A 166 -0.92 1.12 -12.86
C ASN A 166 -0.86 -0.07 -11.87
N ASP A 167 -1.30 0.16 -10.64
CA ASP A 167 -1.28 -0.85 -9.57
C ASP A 167 -2.31 -1.96 -9.78
N GLU A 168 -3.41 -1.70 -10.50
CA GLU A 168 -4.41 -2.71 -10.85
C GLU A 168 -3.84 -3.75 -11.83
N ALA A 169 -3.10 -3.31 -12.85
CA ALA A 169 -2.40 -4.20 -13.78
C ALA A 169 -1.37 -5.07 -13.06
N PHE A 170 -0.62 -4.51 -12.10
CA PHE A 170 0.32 -5.27 -11.29
C PHE A 170 -0.38 -6.27 -10.36
N THR A 171 -1.49 -5.88 -9.75
CA THR A 171 -2.29 -6.76 -8.87
C THR A 171 -2.93 -7.91 -9.66
N GLY A 172 -3.39 -7.64 -10.88
CA GLY A 172 -3.87 -8.67 -11.82
C GLY A 172 -2.77 -9.68 -12.14
N TYR A 173 -1.57 -9.21 -12.50
CA TYR A 173 -0.41 -10.07 -12.71
C TYR A 173 -0.06 -10.92 -11.50
N LEU A 174 -0.06 -10.36 -10.28
CA LEU A 174 0.19 -11.14 -9.06
C LEU A 174 -0.89 -12.21 -8.83
N THR A 175 -2.14 -11.94 -9.22
CA THR A 175 -3.25 -12.90 -9.09
C THR A 175 -3.09 -14.07 -10.06
N GLU A 176 -2.74 -13.78 -11.31
CA GLU A 176 -2.44 -14.81 -12.32
C GLU A 176 -1.22 -15.65 -11.90
N LEU A 177 -0.16 -15.00 -11.42
CA LEU A 177 1.04 -15.65 -10.94
C LEU A 177 0.77 -16.61 -9.76
N ASP A 178 -0.13 -16.23 -8.84
CA ASP A 178 -0.54 -17.05 -7.70
C ASP A 178 -1.31 -18.30 -8.16
N ALA A 179 -2.18 -18.14 -9.17
CA ALA A 179 -2.89 -19.26 -9.79
C ALA A 179 -1.92 -20.21 -10.51
N ASP A 180 -0.97 -19.67 -11.27
CA ASP A 180 0.06 -20.46 -11.96
C ASP A 180 0.96 -21.22 -10.97
N LEU A 181 1.34 -20.58 -9.86
CA LEU A 181 2.13 -21.23 -8.81
C LEU A 181 1.34 -22.38 -8.15
N THR A 182 0.04 -22.17 -7.91
CA THR A 182 -0.85 -23.20 -7.35
C THR A 182 -0.99 -24.38 -8.31
N ASN A 183 -1.24 -24.11 -9.58
CA ASN A 183 -1.34 -25.12 -10.63
C ASN A 183 -0.03 -25.89 -10.77
N TYR A 184 1.11 -25.19 -10.82
CA TYR A 184 2.43 -25.81 -10.89
C TYR A 184 2.70 -26.73 -9.70
N THR A 185 2.40 -26.28 -8.49
CA THR A 185 2.58 -27.09 -7.27
C THR A 185 1.67 -28.32 -7.27
N GLN A 186 0.44 -28.17 -7.76
CA GLN A 186 -0.51 -29.27 -7.88
C GLN A 186 -0.08 -30.28 -8.95
N GLU A 187 0.41 -29.84 -10.10
CA GLU A 187 0.95 -30.70 -11.15
C GLU A 187 2.16 -31.50 -10.66
N VAL A 188 3.11 -30.84 -9.98
CA VAL A 188 4.28 -31.51 -9.38
C VAL A 188 3.84 -32.54 -8.34
N SER A 189 2.85 -32.20 -7.51
CA SER A 189 2.29 -33.13 -6.51
C SER A 189 1.60 -34.32 -7.17
N ASN A 190 0.79 -34.09 -8.21
CA ASN A 190 0.11 -35.14 -8.96
C ASN A 190 1.10 -36.06 -9.69
N GLN A 191 2.15 -35.50 -10.29
CA GLN A 191 3.22 -36.29 -10.91
C GLN A 191 3.95 -37.13 -9.86
N SER A 192 4.32 -36.52 -8.73
CA SER A 192 4.96 -37.22 -7.61
C SER A 192 4.08 -38.38 -7.12
N LEU A 193 2.79 -38.14 -6.84
CA LEU A 193 1.84 -39.16 -6.42
C LEU A 193 1.62 -40.25 -7.48
N SER A 194 1.64 -39.91 -8.77
CA SER A 194 1.53 -40.90 -9.84
C SER A 194 2.79 -41.77 -9.98
N ALA A 195 3.96 -41.24 -9.60
CA ALA A 195 5.22 -41.95 -9.57
C ALA A 195 5.33 -42.90 -8.35
N PHE A 196 4.69 -42.55 -7.23
CA PHE A 196 4.42 -43.49 -6.15
C PHE A 196 3.30 -44.43 -6.59
N GLY A 197 3.67 -45.55 -7.24
CA GLY A 197 2.73 -46.56 -7.73
C GLY A 197 1.65 -46.93 -6.71
N LYS A 198 0.51 -47.39 -7.23
CA LYS A 198 -0.72 -47.69 -6.46
C LYS A 198 -0.38 -48.38 -5.12
N PRO A 199 -0.92 -47.93 -3.98
CA PRO A 199 -0.68 -48.58 -2.70
C PRO A 199 -0.97 -50.07 -2.82
N ILE A 200 0.02 -50.91 -2.54
CA ILE A 200 -0.19 -52.36 -2.44
C ILE A 200 -0.98 -52.59 -1.16
N VAL A 201 -2.30 -52.64 -1.28
CA VAL A 201 -3.16 -53.13 -0.20
C VAL A 201 -2.88 -54.62 -0.08
N ALA A 202 -2.22 -55.01 1.01
CA ALA A 202 -1.95 -56.42 1.30
C ALA A 202 -3.29 -57.18 1.34
N GLY A 203 -3.55 -57.98 0.30
CA GLY A 203 -4.75 -58.81 0.17
C GLY A 203 -5.64 -58.55 -1.05
N SER A 204 -5.38 -57.53 -1.89
CA SER A 204 -6.14 -57.35 -3.15
C SER A 204 -5.37 -57.91 -4.35
N GLU A 205 -5.92 -58.93 -5.02
CA GLU A 205 -5.44 -59.35 -6.34
C GLU A 205 -5.69 -58.24 -7.37
N ALA A 206 -4.75 -58.06 -8.31
CA ALA A 206 -4.83 -57.02 -9.33
C ALA A 206 -6.13 -57.15 -10.15
N GLY A 207 -7.03 -56.16 -10.01
CA GLY A 207 -8.33 -56.13 -10.69
C GLY A 207 -9.54 -56.41 -9.78
N SER A 208 -9.33 -56.72 -8.51
CA SER A 208 -10.41 -56.90 -7.54
C SER A 208 -10.79 -55.58 -6.84
N VAL A 209 -12.08 -55.40 -6.58
CA VAL A 209 -12.60 -54.26 -5.84
C VAL A 209 -12.14 -54.42 -4.38
N PRO A 210 -11.63 -53.36 -3.70
CA PRO A 210 -11.18 -53.49 -2.32
C PRO A 210 -12.25 -54.12 -1.43
N THR A 211 -11.88 -55.07 -0.57
CA THR A 211 -12.81 -55.87 0.26
C THR A 211 -13.79 -55.01 1.08
N ALA A 212 -13.35 -53.81 1.50
CA ALA A 212 -14.20 -52.84 2.18
C ALA A 212 -15.35 -52.32 1.30
N VAL A 213 -15.10 -52.13 0.00
CA VAL A 213 -16.11 -51.71 -0.97
C VAL A 213 -17.06 -52.86 -1.30
N GLU A 214 -16.55 -54.09 -1.36
CA GLU A 214 -17.42 -55.29 -1.49
C GLU A 214 -18.33 -55.48 -0.27
N GLN A 215 -17.82 -55.24 0.94
CA GLN A 215 -18.62 -55.28 2.16
C GLN A 215 -19.69 -54.19 2.17
N TYR A 216 -19.34 -52.96 1.77
CA TYR A 216 -20.30 -51.87 1.64
C TYR A 216 -21.38 -52.14 0.59
N LEU A 217 -21.02 -52.71 -0.57
CA LEU A 217 -21.98 -53.12 -1.60
C LEU A 217 -22.91 -54.24 -1.10
N LYS A 218 -22.38 -55.18 -0.32
CA LYS A 218 -23.20 -56.24 0.31
C LYS A 218 -24.13 -55.69 1.39
N GLU A 219 -23.67 -54.76 2.21
CA GLU A 219 -24.48 -54.08 3.24
C GLU A 219 -25.57 -53.21 2.61
N THR A 220 -25.27 -52.50 1.52
CA THR A 220 -26.24 -51.65 0.82
C THR A 220 -27.26 -52.45 -0.02
N GLN A 221 -26.88 -53.60 -0.59
CA GLN A 221 -27.81 -54.49 -1.26
C GLN A 221 -28.67 -55.34 -0.30
N ALA A 222 -28.18 -55.60 0.91
CA ALA A 222 -28.95 -56.25 1.97
C ALA A 222 -29.87 -55.26 2.75
N GLY A 223 -29.60 -53.95 2.65
CA GLY A 223 -30.26 -52.87 3.40
C GLY A 223 -31.63 -52.42 2.87
N GLY A 224 -32.41 -53.31 2.27
CA GLY A 224 -33.84 -53.11 2.06
C GLY A 224 -34.60 -53.25 3.38
N ALA A 225 -34.42 -52.28 4.29
CA ALA A 225 -35.18 -51.97 5.52
C ALA A 225 -34.23 -51.68 6.72
N THR A 226 -34.41 -50.49 7.29
CA THR A 226 -33.92 -50.04 8.62
C THR A 226 -32.44 -49.63 8.75
N ASN A 227 -32.14 -48.41 8.29
CA ASN A 227 -31.01 -47.64 8.80
C ASN A 227 -31.28 -47.22 10.26
N THR A 228 -30.67 -47.90 11.23
CA THR A 228 -30.38 -47.30 12.55
C THR A 228 -28.88 -47.08 12.65
N LEU A 229 -28.48 -45.84 12.44
CA LEU A 229 -27.12 -45.32 12.68
C LEU A 229 -26.79 -45.49 14.17
N GLY A 230 -26.16 -46.60 14.53
CA GLY A 230 -25.58 -46.81 15.86
C GLY A 230 -24.27 -46.07 15.99
N GLY A 231 -24.34 -44.79 16.36
CA GLY A 231 -23.17 -44.05 16.84
C GLY A 231 -22.56 -44.77 18.04
N LYS A 232 -21.26 -45.06 17.98
CA LYS A 232 -20.52 -45.67 19.08
C LYS A 232 -20.05 -44.55 20.00
N GLU A 233 -20.70 -44.44 21.15
CA GLU A 233 -20.10 -43.81 22.33
C GLU A 233 -18.96 -44.71 22.86
N LEU A 234 -17.98 -44.05 23.49
CA LEU A 234 -16.71 -44.51 24.11
C LEU A 234 -15.45 -44.35 23.24
#